data_AF-A0A7S3SYJ7-F1
#
_entry.id   AF-A0A7S3SYJ7-F1
#
_cell.length_a   1.000
_cell.length_b   1.000
_cell.length_c   1.000
_cell.angle_alpha   90.00
_cell.angle_beta   90.00
_cell.angle_gamma   90.00
#
_symmetry.space_group_name_H-M   'P 1'
#
loop_
_entity.id
_entity.type
_entity.pdbx_description
1 polymer ?
#
loop_
_entity_poly.entity_id
_entity_poly.type
_entity_poly.pdbx_seq_one_letter_code
_entity_poly.pdbx_strand_id
1 'polypeptide(L)'
;TSLSRLQDEPLPTMPSARKNISSAYVQVLGSGSWDLPAGLLLFCDGAQASVVLCNIGEGSQRFCGEHRLKVASRLRDVLLTRLTWETMGGLPGMLFTLQDAGRGGAAAVHGPAGLGSLVRSFRHFMGAGPLPRRVCEVVDGSVAALAESGIEATPIVLGASTSVLGAAAAAADHA
;
A
#
# COMPACT_ATOMS: atom_id res chain seq x y z
N THR A 1 10.41 -33.12 21.37
CA THR A 1 11.75 -32.85 20.79
C THR A 1 11.55 -32.43 19.35
N SER A 2 11.25 -31.17 19.04
CA SER A 2 12.25 -30.14 18.76
C SER A 2 11.50 -28.84 18.42
N LEU A 3 11.06 -28.09 19.44
CA LEU A 3 10.37 -26.79 19.31
C LEU A 3 11.34 -25.59 19.39
N SER A 4 12.65 -25.84 19.35
CA SER A 4 13.69 -24.84 19.58
C SER A 4 14.46 -24.44 18.30
N ARG A 5 13.92 -24.72 17.11
CA ARG A 5 14.69 -24.63 15.84
C ARG A 5 14.18 -23.59 14.83
N LEU A 6 13.27 -22.70 15.24
CA LEU A 6 12.66 -21.68 14.37
C LEU A 6 13.03 -20.22 14.74
N GLN A 7 14.04 -20.00 15.59
CA GLN A 7 14.43 -18.65 16.04
C GLN A 7 15.84 -18.20 15.62
N ASP A 8 16.55 -18.95 14.77
CA ASP A 8 17.94 -18.64 14.39
C ASP A 8 18.19 -18.62 12.86
N GLU A 9 17.17 -18.37 12.03
CA GLU A 9 17.43 -18.05 10.62
C GLU A 9 17.72 -16.55 10.50
N PRO A 10 18.95 -16.13 10.14
CA PRO A 10 19.28 -14.72 10.00
C PRO A 10 18.41 -14.12 8.91
N LEU A 11 17.77 -12.99 9.24
CA LEU A 11 16.99 -12.18 8.31
C LEU A 11 17.75 -12.05 6.97
N PRO A 12 17.13 -12.35 5.82
CA PRO A 12 17.82 -12.34 4.54
C PRO A 12 18.50 -10.99 4.33
N THR A 13 19.83 -10.99 4.22
CA THR A 13 20.63 -9.78 4.02
C THR A 13 20.26 -9.16 2.67
N MET A 14 19.44 -8.12 2.73
CA MET A 14 18.92 -7.37 1.59
C MET A 14 19.97 -6.45 0.98
N PRO A 15 19.90 -6.18 -0.35
CA PRO A 15 20.82 -5.28 -1.02
C PRO A 15 20.73 -3.87 -0.41
N SER A 16 21.84 -3.43 0.16
CA SER A 16 22.03 -2.09 0.68
C SER A 16 21.88 -1.06 -0.44
N ALA A 17 20.70 -0.47 -0.56
CA ALA A 17 20.52 0.81 -1.22
C ALA A 17 19.95 1.79 -0.20
N ARG A 18 20.76 2.17 0.80
CA ARG A 18 20.52 3.38 1.58
C ARG A 18 20.52 4.56 0.61
N LYS A 19 19.34 4.93 0.10
CA LYS A 19 19.14 6.27 -0.43
C LYS A 19 19.31 7.21 0.76
N ASN A 20 20.15 8.23 0.61
CA ASN A 20 20.43 9.19 1.67
C ASN A 20 19.14 9.98 1.99
N ILE A 21 18.32 9.47 2.92
CA ILE A 21 17.20 10.17 3.52
C ILE A 21 17.80 11.10 4.58
N SER A 22 17.61 12.41 4.42
CA SER A 22 18.07 13.43 5.37
C SER A 22 17.07 13.64 6.52
N SER A 23 15.78 13.51 6.22
CA SER A 23 14.70 13.67 7.20
C SER A 23 13.46 12.91 6.75
N ALA A 24 12.70 12.43 7.71
CA ALA A 24 11.38 11.86 7.48
C ALA A 24 10.39 12.44 8.48
N TYR A 25 9.16 12.71 8.03
CA TYR A 25 8.09 13.16 8.90
C TYR A 25 6.76 12.53 8.49
N VAL A 26 5.89 12.36 9.48
CA VAL A 26 4.55 11.80 9.30
C VAL A 26 3.54 12.92 9.40
N GLN A 27 2.56 12.89 8.50
CA GLN A 27 1.37 13.71 8.57
C GLN A 27 0.14 12.81 8.62
N VAL A 28 -0.75 13.08 9.57
CA VAL A 28 -2.06 12.42 9.61
C VAL A 28 -2.86 12.93 8.41
N LEU A 29 -3.25 12.02 7.52
CA LEU A 29 -4.11 12.32 6.39
C LEU A 29 -5.55 12.41 6.86
N GLY A 30 -6.02 11.40 7.61
CA GLY A 30 -7.35 11.35 8.19
C GLY A 30 -7.33 10.70 9.56
N SER A 31 -8.21 11.15 10.44
CA SER A 31 -8.34 10.66 11.82
C SER A 31 -9.46 9.61 11.99
N GLY A 32 -10.10 9.19 10.89
CA GLY A 32 -11.24 8.28 10.94
C GLY A 32 -12.59 9.00 11.06
N SER A 33 -12.68 10.22 10.52
CA SER A 33 -13.97 10.90 10.36
C SER A 33 -14.77 10.27 9.22
N TRP A 34 -16.07 10.57 9.16
CA TRP A 34 -16.98 10.00 8.16
C TRP A 34 -16.59 10.38 6.72
N ASP A 35 -15.99 11.55 6.54
CA ASP A 35 -15.57 12.14 5.26
C ASP A 35 -14.10 11.85 4.92
N LEU A 36 -13.29 11.48 5.92
CA LEU A 36 -11.88 11.19 5.74
C LEU A 36 -11.41 10.05 6.67
N PRO A 37 -11.48 8.80 6.18
CA PRO A 37 -11.05 7.64 6.93
C PRO A 37 -9.59 7.72 7.40
N ALA A 38 -9.23 6.88 8.37
CA ALA A 38 -7.91 6.91 8.98
C ALA A 38 -6.80 6.59 7.96
N GLY A 39 -5.82 7.49 7.85
CA GLY A 39 -4.69 7.33 6.95
C GLY A 39 -3.51 8.22 7.33
N LEU A 40 -2.31 7.84 6.89
CA LEU A 40 -1.06 8.56 7.15
C LEU A 40 -0.31 8.82 5.84
N LEU A 41 0.39 9.95 5.83
CA LEU A 41 1.38 10.32 4.82
C LEU A 41 2.76 10.34 5.47
N LEU A 42 3.66 9.52 4.96
CA LEU A 42 5.07 9.53 5.35
C LEU A 42 5.87 10.21 4.24
N PHE A 43 6.44 11.36 4.56
CA PHE A 43 7.32 12.10 3.67
C PHE A 43 8.77 11.78 4.01
N CYS A 44 9.55 11.45 2.99
CA CYS A 44 10.98 11.26 3.11
C CYS A 44 11.70 12.25 2.20
N ASP A 45 12.48 13.14 2.81
CA ASP A 45 13.34 14.08 2.13
C ASP A 45 14.77 13.54 2.06
N GLY A 46 15.47 13.88 0.98
CA GLY A 46 16.81 13.38 0.70
C GLY A 46 17.17 13.64 -0.76
N ALA A 47 18.14 12.88 -1.29
CA ALA A 47 18.52 12.98 -2.70
C ALA A 47 17.35 12.69 -3.67
N GLN A 48 16.39 11.87 -3.23
CA GLN A 48 15.17 11.55 -3.97
C GLN A 48 13.98 11.62 -3.02
N ALA A 49 13.27 12.75 -3.03
CA ALA A 49 12.09 12.92 -2.20
C ALA A 49 11.00 11.91 -2.59
N SER A 50 10.45 11.23 -1.59
CA SER A 50 9.41 10.22 -1.78
C SER A 50 8.31 10.34 -0.74
N VAL A 51 7.12 9.86 -1.11
CA VAL A 51 5.95 9.80 -0.23
C VAL A 51 5.44 8.37 -0.20
N VAL A 52 5.15 7.91 1.01
CA VAL A 52 4.46 6.65 1.28
C VAL A 52 3.11 6.97 1.91
N LEU A 53 2.06 6.33 1.40
CA LEU A 53 0.70 6.45 1.91
C LEU A 53 0.35 5.20 2.71
N CYS A 54 -0.13 5.35 3.93
CA CYS A 54 -0.68 4.24 4.72
C CYS A 54 -2.20 4.41 4.79
N ASN A 55 -2.93 3.48 4.19
CA ASN A 55 -4.35 3.57 3.88
C ASN A 55 -4.71 4.79 3.02
N ILE A 56 -5.75 4.63 2.21
CA ILE A 56 -6.30 5.68 1.38
C ILE A 56 -7.80 5.47 1.23
N GLY A 57 -8.53 5.96 2.23
CA GLY A 57 -9.99 5.94 2.21
C GLY A 57 -10.56 6.88 1.17
N GLU A 58 -11.87 6.78 0.96
CA GLU A 58 -12.60 7.71 0.08
C GLU A 58 -12.39 9.18 0.49
N GLY A 59 -12.48 10.10 -0.48
CA GLY A 59 -12.25 11.54 -0.24
C GLY A 59 -10.77 11.95 -0.13
N SER A 60 -9.84 11.02 0.14
CA SER A 60 -8.41 11.31 0.31
C SER A 60 -7.78 12.09 -0.85
N GLN A 61 -8.15 11.76 -2.09
CA GLN A 61 -7.68 12.48 -3.29
C GLN A 61 -8.10 13.95 -3.27
N ARG A 62 -9.39 14.20 -3.02
CA ARG A 62 -9.97 15.55 -2.96
C ARG A 62 -9.30 16.36 -1.85
N PHE A 63 -9.17 15.76 -0.67
CA PHE A 63 -8.48 16.37 0.46
C PHE A 63 -7.03 16.76 0.12
N CYS A 64 -6.27 15.85 -0.50
CA CYS A 64 -4.91 16.16 -0.94
C CYS A 64 -4.86 17.34 -1.92
N GLY A 65 -5.83 17.44 -2.84
CA GLY A 65 -5.96 18.55 -3.78
C GLY A 65 -6.28 19.88 -3.10
N GLU A 66 -7.31 19.90 -2.25
CA GLU A 66 -7.77 21.09 -1.53
C GLU A 66 -6.68 21.67 -0.62
N HIS A 67 -5.90 20.81 0.03
CA HIS A 67 -4.81 21.21 0.93
C HIS A 67 -3.43 21.29 0.23
N ARG A 68 -3.37 21.19 -1.11
CA ARG A 68 -2.16 21.32 -1.92
C ARG A 68 -1.03 20.36 -1.49
N LEU A 69 -1.40 19.17 -1.04
CA LEU A 69 -0.43 18.12 -0.68
C LEU A 69 0.17 17.56 -1.97
N LYS A 70 1.49 17.68 -2.13
CA LYS A 70 2.22 17.27 -3.34
C LYS A 70 2.41 15.75 -3.47
N VAL A 71 1.42 14.97 -3.05
CA VAL A 71 1.46 13.49 -3.01
C VAL A 71 1.69 12.93 -4.41
N ALA A 72 0.92 13.38 -5.40
CA ALA A 72 0.99 12.85 -6.77
C ALA A 72 2.38 12.96 -7.40
N SER A 73 3.20 13.96 -7.04
CA SER A 73 4.54 14.17 -7.60
C SER A 73 5.63 13.28 -7.01
N ARG A 74 5.40 12.73 -5.80
CA ARG A 74 6.42 12.03 -5.00
C ARG A 74 5.97 10.65 -4.53
N LEU A 75 4.70 10.28 -4.73
CA LEU A 75 4.16 8.99 -4.31
C LEU A 75 4.96 7.84 -4.92
N ARG A 76 5.38 6.92 -4.05
CA ARG A 76 6.15 5.72 -4.38
C ARG A 76 5.46 4.45 -3.92
N ASP A 77 4.94 4.44 -2.71
CA ASP A 77 4.32 3.25 -2.11
C ASP A 77 2.98 3.61 -1.47
N VAL A 78 2.00 2.73 -1.64
CA VAL A 78 0.73 2.73 -0.92
C VAL A 78 0.67 1.44 -0.11
N LEU A 79 0.53 1.55 1.21
CA LEU A 79 0.47 0.45 2.16
C LEU A 79 -0.98 0.35 2.66
N LEU A 80 -1.66 -0.73 2.30
CA LEU A 80 -3.01 -1.01 2.72
C LEU A 80 -2.99 -2.00 3.89
N THR A 81 -3.59 -1.60 4.99
CA THR A 81 -3.71 -2.46 6.18
C THR A 81 -4.78 -3.53 6.03
N ARG A 82 -5.85 -3.23 5.28
CA ARG A 82 -6.98 -4.13 4.97
C ARG A 82 -7.49 -3.85 3.54
N LEU A 83 -8.38 -4.71 3.03
CA LEU A 83 -9.14 -4.46 1.80
C LEU A 83 -10.59 -4.15 2.13
N THR A 84 -10.80 -3.10 2.93
CA THR A 84 -12.14 -2.56 3.22
C THR A 84 -12.29 -1.17 2.61
N TRP A 85 -13.52 -0.74 2.33
CA TRP A 85 -13.78 0.54 1.67
C TRP A 85 -13.14 1.73 2.41
N GLU A 86 -13.12 1.70 3.75
CA GLU A 86 -12.51 2.75 4.57
C GLU A 86 -10.98 2.84 4.36
N THR A 87 -10.34 1.74 4.01
CA THR A 87 -8.87 1.67 3.86
C THR A 87 -8.38 1.82 2.44
N MET A 88 -9.19 1.47 1.43
CA MET A 88 -8.77 1.47 0.03
C MET A 88 -9.71 2.20 -0.94
N GLY A 89 -10.85 2.72 -0.49
CA GLY A 89 -11.86 3.32 -1.37
C GLY A 89 -11.35 4.51 -2.20
N GLY A 90 -10.32 5.21 -1.72
CA GLY A 90 -9.67 6.31 -2.43
C GLY A 90 -8.55 5.87 -3.38
N LEU A 91 -8.15 4.58 -3.38
CA LEU A 91 -7.05 4.09 -4.21
C LEU A 91 -7.30 4.32 -5.70
N PRO A 92 -8.48 4.01 -6.29
CA PRO A 92 -8.71 4.26 -7.71
C PRO A 92 -8.60 5.73 -8.09
N GLY A 93 -9.16 6.64 -7.28
CA GLY A 93 -9.06 8.08 -7.50
C GLY A 93 -7.62 8.61 -7.44
N MET A 94 -6.83 8.05 -6.52
CA MET A 94 -5.40 8.37 -6.45
C MET A 94 -4.63 7.85 -7.67
N LEU A 95 -4.93 6.64 -8.15
CA LEU A 95 -4.32 6.11 -9.37
C LEU A 95 -4.69 6.97 -10.59
N PHE A 96 -5.93 7.44 -10.71
CA PHE A 96 -6.33 8.41 -11.73
C PHE A 96 -5.52 9.70 -11.62
N THR A 97 -5.38 10.23 -10.41
CA THR A 97 -4.59 11.46 -10.17
C THR A 97 -3.13 11.29 -10.59
N LEU A 98 -2.54 10.10 -10.39
CA LEU A 98 -1.20 9.80 -10.89
C LEU A 98 -1.16 9.74 -12.42
N GLN A 99 -2.16 9.15 -13.06
CA GLN A 99 -2.25 9.08 -14.53
C GLN A 99 -2.35 10.49 -15.13
N ASP A 100 -3.23 11.33 -14.60
CA ASP A 100 -3.40 12.72 -15.03
C ASP A 100 -2.12 13.55 -14.83
N ALA A 101 -1.36 13.26 -13.77
CA ALA A 101 -0.06 13.88 -13.51
C ALA A 101 1.09 13.32 -14.37
N GLY A 102 0.83 12.43 -15.34
CA GLY A 102 1.86 11.79 -16.17
C GLY A 102 2.77 10.81 -15.40
N ARG A 103 2.38 10.43 -14.17
CA ARG A 103 3.09 9.49 -13.29
C ARG A 103 2.33 8.19 -13.11
N GLY A 104 1.49 7.85 -14.09
CA GLY A 104 0.81 6.57 -14.16
C GLY A 104 1.82 5.42 -14.05
N GLY A 105 1.53 4.44 -13.19
CA GLY A 105 2.45 3.34 -12.90
C GLY A 105 3.72 3.72 -12.11
N ALA A 106 3.78 4.90 -11.47
CA ALA A 106 4.92 5.27 -10.62
C ALA A 106 4.82 4.78 -9.17
N ALA A 107 3.66 4.29 -8.74
CA ALA A 107 3.42 3.79 -7.38
C ALA A 107 3.40 2.26 -7.34
N ALA A 108 3.95 1.67 -6.28
CA ALA A 108 3.69 0.30 -5.89
C ALA A 108 2.57 0.27 -4.83
N VAL A 109 1.72 -0.76 -4.88
CA VAL A 109 0.65 -0.95 -3.89
C VAL A 109 0.90 -2.24 -3.16
N HIS A 110 0.90 -2.17 -1.83
CA HIS A 110 1.14 -3.28 -0.92
C HIS A 110 -0.10 -3.47 -0.07
N GLY A 111 -0.48 -4.72 0.19
CA GLY A 111 -1.67 -5.02 0.99
C GLY A 111 -1.82 -6.52 1.22
N PRO A 112 -2.92 -6.96 1.86
CA PRO A 112 -3.15 -8.37 2.14
C PRO A 112 -3.59 -9.12 0.87
N ALA A 113 -3.77 -10.44 1.00
CA ALA A 113 -4.24 -11.31 -0.06
C ALA A 113 -5.52 -10.78 -0.74
N GLY A 114 -5.58 -10.86 -2.07
CA GLY A 114 -6.71 -10.38 -2.88
C GLY A 114 -6.52 -8.99 -3.49
N LEU A 115 -5.46 -8.26 -3.12
CA LEU A 115 -5.14 -6.94 -3.67
C LEU A 115 -4.93 -6.99 -5.19
N GLY A 116 -4.30 -8.04 -5.73
CA GLY A 116 -4.07 -8.20 -7.16
C GLY A 116 -5.37 -8.29 -7.95
N SER A 117 -6.34 -9.06 -7.44
CA SER A 117 -7.68 -9.16 -8.04
C SER A 117 -8.43 -7.83 -7.98
N LEU A 118 -8.33 -7.14 -6.86
CA LEU A 118 -8.91 -5.80 -6.70
C LEU A 118 -8.31 -4.78 -7.69
N VAL A 119 -6.98 -4.68 -7.78
CA VAL A 119 -6.33 -3.73 -8.70
C VAL A 119 -6.67 -4.07 -10.16
N ARG A 120 -6.81 -5.36 -10.49
CA ARG A 120 -7.24 -5.79 -11.83
C ARG A 120 -8.67 -5.35 -12.15
N SER A 121 -9.59 -5.34 -11.17
CA SER A 121 -10.97 -4.90 -11.41
C SER A 121 -11.07 -3.41 -11.74
N PHE A 122 -10.09 -2.59 -11.31
CA PHE A 122 -10.07 -1.17 -11.65
C PHE A 122 -9.93 -0.89 -13.15
N ARG A 123 -9.40 -1.84 -13.93
CA ARG A 123 -9.27 -1.70 -15.40
C ARG A 123 -10.61 -1.44 -16.10
N HIS A 124 -11.72 -1.88 -15.51
CA HIS A 124 -13.04 -1.71 -16.11
C HIS A 124 -13.48 -0.23 -16.22
N PHE A 125 -12.97 0.63 -15.34
CA PHE A 125 -13.31 2.05 -15.34
C PHE A 125 -12.09 2.98 -15.53
N MET A 126 -10.87 2.49 -15.31
CA MET A 126 -9.63 3.24 -15.57
C MET A 126 -9.16 3.18 -17.04
N GLY A 127 -9.80 2.36 -17.87
CA GLY A 127 -9.40 2.18 -19.27
C GLY A 127 -8.02 1.53 -19.42
N ALA A 128 -7.33 1.85 -20.52
CA ALA A 128 -5.99 1.31 -20.83
C ALA A 128 -4.85 2.03 -20.09
N GLY A 129 -5.17 2.91 -19.13
CA GLY A 129 -4.19 3.65 -18.36
C GLY A 129 -3.26 2.72 -17.55
N PRO A 130 -2.03 3.14 -17.28
CA PRO A 130 -1.06 2.33 -16.54
C PRO A 130 -1.56 2.08 -15.11
N LEU A 131 -1.63 0.80 -14.77
CA LEU A 131 -1.82 0.29 -13.41
C LEU A 131 -0.56 0.54 -12.56
N PRO A 132 -0.63 0.35 -11.22
CA PRO A 132 0.54 0.44 -10.36
C PRO A 132 1.77 -0.32 -10.90
N ARG A 133 2.98 0.22 -10.65
CA ARG A 133 4.27 -0.40 -11.04
C ARG A 133 4.35 -1.85 -10.58
N ARG A 134 3.86 -2.09 -9.36
CA ARG A 134 3.94 -3.35 -8.65
C ARG A 134 2.74 -3.47 -7.73
N VAL A 135 2.22 -4.68 -7.61
CA VAL A 135 1.22 -5.05 -6.61
C VAL A 135 1.84 -6.15 -5.76
N CYS A 136 1.98 -5.90 -4.47
CA CYS A 136 2.62 -6.79 -3.52
C CYS A 136 1.57 -7.29 -2.52
N GLU A 137 1.29 -8.59 -2.54
CA GLU A 137 0.43 -9.22 -1.55
C GLU A 137 1.28 -9.76 -0.40
N VAL A 138 0.89 -9.43 0.83
CA VAL A 138 1.48 -9.96 2.05
C VAL A 138 0.69 -11.19 2.46
N VAL A 139 1.32 -12.37 2.35
CA VAL A 139 0.63 -13.65 2.59
C VAL A 139 0.98 -14.25 3.95
N ASP A 140 2.22 -14.17 4.44
CA ASP A 140 2.66 -14.88 5.66
C ASP A 140 3.68 -14.11 6.52
N GLY A 141 3.50 -12.78 6.68
CA GLY A 141 4.46 -11.95 7.43
C GLY A 141 5.81 -11.77 6.71
N SER A 142 5.87 -12.11 5.42
CA SER A 142 7.00 -11.81 4.56
C SER A 142 7.25 -10.29 4.54
N VAL A 143 8.50 -9.90 4.77
CA VAL A 143 8.97 -8.52 4.78
C VAL A 143 8.68 -7.91 3.41
N ALA A 144 7.73 -6.97 3.33
CA ALA A 144 7.58 -6.10 2.17
C ALA A 144 8.67 -5.03 2.27
N ALA A 145 9.92 -5.39 1.93
CA ALA A 145 10.99 -4.40 1.89
C ALA A 145 10.62 -3.32 0.85
N LEU A 146 10.26 -2.12 1.33
CA LEU A 146 9.99 -0.94 0.48
C LEU A 146 11.32 -0.32 0.03
N ALA A 147 12.26 -1.15 -0.42
CA ALA A 147 13.65 -0.80 -0.69
C ALA A 147 13.80 0.37 -1.67
N GLU A 148 12.81 0.63 -2.53
CA GLU A 148 12.84 1.72 -3.51
C GLU A 148 12.51 3.11 -2.93
N SER A 149 11.72 3.20 -1.84
CA SER A 149 11.47 4.46 -1.11
C SER A 149 12.54 4.76 -0.05
N GLY A 150 13.43 3.81 0.24
CA GLY A 150 14.45 3.93 1.29
C GLY A 150 13.87 3.76 2.70
N ILE A 151 12.61 3.33 2.79
CA ILE A 151 11.91 3.03 4.02
C ILE A 151 11.81 1.52 4.15
N GLU A 152 11.95 1.01 5.36
CA GLU A 152 11.65 -0.39 5.66
C GLU A 152 10.31 -0.45 6.39
N ALA A 153 9.37 -1.23 5.88
CA ALA A 153 8.09 -1.46 6.52
C ALA A 153 7.85 -2.97 6.62
N THR A 154 7.75 -3.47 7.84
CA THR A 154 7.52 -4.88 8.10
C THR A 154 6.05 -5.09 8.44
N PRO A 155 5.28 -5.79 7.59
CA PRO A 155 3.89 -6.06 7.87
C PRO A 155 3.78 -7.11 9.00
N ILE A 156 2.97 -6.81 10.00
CA ILE A 156 2.60 -7.77 11.06
C ILE A 156 1.17 -8.21 10.81
N VAL A 157 0.99 -9.45 10.37
CA VAL A 157 -0.33 -10.01 10.10
C VAL A 157 -1.00 -10.37 11.43
N LEU A 158 -2.11 -9.69 11.73
CA LEU A 158 -2.90 -9.96 12.93
C LEU A 158 -3.89 -11.09 12.63
N GLY A 159 -3.63 -12.28 13.19
CA GLY A 159 -4.56 -13.41 13.19
C GLY A 159 -4.59 -14.21 11.90
N ALA A 160 -3.70 -15.19 11.76
CA ALA A 160 -3.95 -16.35 10.91
C ALA A 160 -4.72 -17.39 11.72
N SER A 161 -6.03 -17.22 11.87
CA SER A 161 -6.88 -18.39 12.05
C SER A 161 -7.18 -18.90 10.65
N THR A 162 -6.46 -19.93 10.23
CA THR A 162 -6.80 -20.80 9.09
C THR A 162 -8.32 -21.07 9.06
N SER A 163 -9.07 -20.37 8.19
CA SER A 163 -10.39 -20.81 7.71
C SER A 163 -11.07 -19.89 6.69
N VAL A 164 -10.74 -18.61 6.56
CA VAL A 164 -11.65 -17.69 5.83
C VAL A 164 -11.46 -17.65 4.30
N LEU A 165 -10.30 -18.05 3.76
CA LEU A 165 -10.09 -18.10 2.30
C LEU A 165 -10.66 -19.36 1.62
N GLY A 166 -11.04 -20.39 2.38
CA GLY A 166 -11.75 -21.56 1.84
C GLY A 166 -13.25 -21.34 1.65
N ALA A 167 -13.85 -20.42 2.41
CA ALA A 167 -15.30 -20.20 2.39
C ALA A 167 -15.77 -19.31 1.22
N ALA A 168 -14.95 -18.33 0.80
CA ALA A 168 -15.32 -17.45 -0.30
C ALA A 168 -15.20 -18.10 -1.69
N ALA A 169 -14.28 -19.07 -1.86
CA ALA A 169 -14.15 -19.81 -3.12
C ALA A 169 -15.27 -20.85 -3.30
N ALA A 170 -15.77 -21.46 -2.22
CA ALA A 170 -16.85 -22.44 -2.28
C ALA A 170 -18.24 -21.82 -2.55
N ALA A 171 -18.43 -20.53 -2.29
CA ALA A 171 -19.71 -19.84 -2.52
C ALA A 171 -19.92 -19.39 -3.97
N ALA A 172 -18.89 -19.45 -4.83
CA ALA A 172 -18.96 -18.99 -6.22
C ALA A 172 -19.30 -20.11 -7.24
N ASP A 173 -19.42 -21.37 -6.81
CA ASP A 173 -19.66 -22.53 -7.70
C ASP A 173 -21.14 -22.99 -7.73
N HIS A 174 -22.05 -22.21 -7.16
CA HIS A 174 -23.49 -22.52 -7.09
C HIS A 174 -24.42 -21.35 -7.48
N ALA A 175 -23.97 -20.44 -8.34
CA ALA A 175 -24.83 -19.41 -8.93
C ALA A 175 -24.79 -19.42 -10.46
#